data_AF-A0A1Q6QEI1-F1
#
_entry.id   AF-A0A1Q6QEI1-F1
#
_cell.length_a   1.000
_cell.length_b   1.000
_cell.length_c   1.000
_cell.angle_alpha   90.00
_cell.angle_beta   90.00
_cell.angle_gamma   90.00
#
_symmetry.space_group_name_H-M   'P 1'
#
loop_
_entity.id
_entity.type
_entity.pdbx_description
1 polymer ?
#
loop_
_entity_poly.entity_id
_entity_poly.type
_entity_poly.pdbx_seq_one_letter_code
_entity_poly.pdbx_strand_id
1 'polypeptide(L)'
;MAQYLADAQEAAKRAEEAQKAAEAAELGAAKFYALTELANYAASAACPEHQQEAMAEAVDAGKAAIEQAADKEAVLAALETAKEAIDAVVAAGCASERFTDVAPDAWYHEAIDYVLVHGLMEGTSATTFAPEAKMTRGQMVTVLYRMEQEPEITQESTFTDLEAGRYYEKAVHWAAANGIVQGRSDAIFDPNGFVTRQDLVTILFRYAGFKGYDVTARTDLSGYTDQAKLSGYATNAMSWAVAQGIVQGTTATTLAPGSYARRCELAKVFMEFLKQV
;
A
#
# COMPACT_ATOMS: atom_id res chain seq x y z
N MET A 1 21.25 -72.23 -20.59
CA MET A 1 21.89 -71.32 -19.61
C MET A 1 22.04 -69.91 -20.17
N ALA A 2 22.56 -69.73 -21.40
CA ALA A 2 22.66 -68.40 -22.03
C ALA A 2 21.30 -67.71 -22.28
N GLN A 3 20.29 -68.43 -22.77
CA GLN A 3 18.93 -67.90 -22.98
C GLN A 3 18.30 -67.38 -21.67
N TYR A 4 18.41 -68.17 -20.61
CA TYR A 4 17.88 -67.84 -19.27
C TYR A 4 18.52 -66.56 -18.69
N LEU A 5 19.82 -66.35 -18.92
CA LEU A 5 20.51 -65.13 -18.50
C LEU A 5 20.03 -63.90 -19.28
N ALA A 6 19.81 -64.03 -20.59
CA ALA A 6 19.29 -62.94 -21.42
C ALA A 6 17.84 -62.56 -21.04
N ASP A 7 16.97 -63.56 -20.85
CA ASP A 7 15.59 -63.35 -20.44
C ASP A 7 15.52 -62.67 -19.05
N ALA A 8 16.40 -63.05 -18.12
CA ALA A 8 16.50 -62.43 -16.80
C ALA A 8 16.98 -60.97 -16.85
N GLN A 9 17.93 -60.63 -17.74
CA GLN A 9 18.40 -59.26 -17.95
C GLN A 9 17.31 -58.37 -18.56
N GLU A 10 16.54 -58.89 -19.51
CA GLU A 10 15.45 -58.15 -20.13
C GLU A 10 14.29 -57.91 -19.15
N ALA A 11 13.96 -58.90 -18.31
CA ALA A 11 12.98 -58.74 -17.24
C ALA A 11 13.41 -57.69 -16.20
N ALA A 12 14.70 -57.65 -15.82
CA ALA A 12 15.24 -56.63 -14.91
C ALA A 12 15.14 -55.22 -15.50
N LYS A 13 15.48 -55.06 -16.80
CA LYS A 13 15.35 -53.77 -17.49
C LYS A 13 13.90 -53.28 -17.54
N ARG A 14 12.95 -54.17 -17.85
CA ARG A 14 11.51 -53.83 -17.85
C ARG A 14 11.01 -53.45 -16.46
N ALA A 15 11.50 -54.10 -15.41
CA ALA A 15 11.15 -53.75 -14.03
C ALA A 15 11.68 -52.36 -13.63
N GLU A 16 12.91 -52.02 -14.01
CA GLU A 16 13.50 -50.70 -13.79
C GLU A 16 12.75 -49.60 -14.55
N GLU A 17 12.38 -49.85 -15.82
CA GLU A 17 11.57 -48.92 -16.62
C GLU A 17 10.17 -48.73 -16.01
N ALA A 18 9.53 -49.80 -15.53
CA ALA A 18 8.24 -49.73 -14.86
C ALA A 18 8.32 -48.96 -13.53
N GLN A 19 9.39 -49.14 -12.76
CA GLN A 19 9.63 -48.39 -11.54
C GLN A 19 9.79 -46.89 -11.83
N LYS A 20 10.62 -46.52 -12.82
CA LYS A 20 10.78 -45.11 -13.24
C LYS A 20 9.48 -44.50 -13.73
N ALA A 21 8.66 -45.26 -14.46
CA ALA A 21 7.35 -44.80 -14.90
C ALA A 21 6.38 -44.59 -13.71
N ALA A 22 6.41 -45.48 -12.71
CA ALA A 22 5.61 -45.33 -11.50
C ALA A 22 6.06 -44.10 -10.68
N GLU A 23 7.36 -43.92 -10.47
CA GLU A 23 7.92 -42.76 -9.78
C GLU A 23 7.59 -41.43 -10.50
N ALA A 24 7.66 -41.41 -11.83
CA ALA A 24 7.27 -40.24 -12.62
C ALA A 24 5.77 -39.93 -12.51
N ALA A 25 4.91 -40.96 -12.48
CA ALA A 25 3.47 -40.81 -12.30
C ALA A 25 3.13 -40.31 -10.89
N GLU A 26 3.79 -40.85 -9.86
CA GLU A 26 3.65 -40.39 -8.47
C GLU A 26 4.12 -38.95 -8.30
N LEU A 27 5.24 -38.57 -8.94
CA LEU A 27 5.71 -37.19 -8.95
C LEU A 27 4.71 -36.25 -9.63
N GLY A 28 4.15 -36.65 -10.78
CA GLY A 28 3.11 -35.89 -11.46
C GLY A 28 1.86 -35.68 -10.60
N ALA A 29 1.41 -36.73 -9.91
CA ALA A 29 0.28 -36.65 -8.98
C ALA A 29 0.58 -35.74 -7.77
N ALA A 30 1.79 -35.84 -7.21
CA ALA A 30 2.23 -34.98 -6.11
C ALA A 30 2.23 -33.50 -6.51
N LYS A 31 2.78 -33.16 -7.69
CA LYS A 31 2.79 -31.79 -8.23
C LYS A 31 1.37 -31.25 -8.42
N PHE A 32 0.48 -32.05 -9.02
CA PHE A 32 -0.91 -31.65 -9.23
C PHE A 32 -1.64 -31.35 -7.91
N TYR A 33 -1.46 -32.22 -6.90
CA TYR A 33 -2.00 -31.99 -5.57
C TYR A 33 -1.46 -30.69 -4.95
N ALA A 34 -0.14 -30.50 -4.97
CA ALA A 34 0.50 -29.33 -4.38
C ALA A 34 0.06 -28.01 -5.04
N LEU A 35 -0.06 -27.97 -6.37
CA LEU A 35 -0.56 -26.79 -7.08
C LEU A 35 -2.02 -26.45 -6.71
N THR A 36 -2.86 -27.48 -6.57
CA THR A 36 -4.26 -27.32 -6.16
C THR A 36 -4.37 -26.80 -4.73
N GLU A 37 -3.58 -27.38 -3.82
CA GLU A 37 -3.52 -26.98 -2.42
C GLU A 37 -3.00 -25.54 -2.27
N LEU A 38 -1.95 -25.17 -3.01
CA LEU A 38 -1.42 -23.81 -3.02
C LEU A 38 -2.48 -22.80 -3.50
N ALA A 39 -3.22 -23.11 -4.57
CA ALA A 39 -4.27 -22.26 -5.08
C ALA A 39 -5.40 -22.05 -4.05
N ASN A 40 -5.83 -23.12 -3.38
CA ASN A 40 -6.85 -23.04 -2.33
C ASN A 40 -6.37 -22.22 -1.13
N TYR A 41 -5.11 -22.45 -0.73
CA TYR A 41 -4.50 -21.74 0.39
C TYR A 41 -4.43 -20.23 0.11
N ALA A 42 -3.92 -19.83 -1.06
CA ALA A 42 -3.88 -18.44 -1.48
C ALA A 42 -5.27 -17.80 -1.57
N ALA A 43 -6.28 -18.54 -2.05
CA ALA A 43 -7.66 -18.04 -2.11
C ALA A 43 -8.30 -17.85 -0.72
N SER A 44 -7.84 -18.59 0.29
CA SER A 44 -8.31 -18.47 1.67
C SER A 44 -7.62 -17.37 2.46
N ALA A 45 -6.43 -16.93 2.01
CA ALA A 45 -5.70 -15.84 2.62
C ALA A 45 -6.41 -14.50 2.35
N ALA A 46 -6.82 -13.82 3.41
CA ALA A 46 -7.36 -12.47 3.29
C ALA A 46 -6.21 -11.51 2.89
N CYS A 47 -6.21 -11.08 1.63
CA CYS A 47 -5.18 -10.22 1.07
C CYS A 47 -5.84 -8.88 0.67
N PRO A 48 -5.56 -7.78 1.40
CA PRO A 48 -6.03 -6.45 1.01
C PRO A 48 -5.56 -6.07 -0.40
N GLU A 49 -6.24 -5.12 -1.05
CA GLU A 49 -5.98 -4.80 -2.46
C GLU A 49 -4.52 -4.42 -2.72
N HIS A 50 -3.93 -3.68 -1.78
CA HIS A 50 -2.55 -3.22 -1.85
C HIS A 50 -1.48 -4.31 -1.77
N GLN A 51 -1.88 -5.55 -1.47
CA GLN A 51 -1.00 -6.69 -1.37
C GLN A 51 -1.23 -7.74 -2.45
N GLN A 52 -2.18 -7.50 -3.36
CA GLN A 52 -2.52 -8.45 -4.42
C GLN A 52 -1.33 -8.75 -5.33
N GLU A 53 -0.49 -7.74 -5.62
CA GLU A 53 0.73 -7.93 -6.42
C GLU A 53 1.74 -8.82 -5.70
N ALA A 54 2.09 -8.49 -4.45
CA ALA A 54 3.01 -9.31 -3.64
C ALA A 54 2.48 -10.74 -3.41
N MET A 55 1.18 -10.90 -3.25
CA MET A 55 0.53 -12.20 -3.15
C MET A 55 0.64 -12.99 -4.46
N ALA A 56 0.39 -12.33 -5.60
CA ALA A 56 0.52 -12.96 -6.91
C ALA A 56 1.96 -13.42 -7.16
N GLU A 57 2.95 -12.59 -6.83
CA GLU A 57 4.37 -12.94 -6.92
C GLU A 57 4.73 -14.15 -6.04
N ALA A 58 4.28 -14.17 -4.78
CA ALA A 58 4.52 -15.29 -3.87
C ALA A 58 3.89 -16.60 -4.38
N VAL A 59 2.66 -16.52 -4.88
CA VAL A 59 1.96 -17.68 -5.46
C VAL A 59 2.65 -18.19 -6.72
N ASP A 60 3.07 -17.29 -7.62
CA ASP A 60 3.72 -17.69 -8.87
C ASP A 60 5.12 -18.25 -8.63
N ALA A 61 5.87 -17.70 -7.67
CA ALA A 61 7.13 -18.29 -7.20
C ALA A 61 6.92 -19.70 -6.63
N GLY A 62 5.87 -19.89 -5.82
CA GLY A 62 5.51 -21.20 -5.26
C GLY A 62 5.15 -22.23 -6.33
N LYS A 63 4.34 -21.85 -7.33
CA LYS A 63 4.02 -22.71 -8.48
C LYS A 63 5.28 -23.13 -9.22
N ALA A 64 6.16 -22.18 -9.53
CA ALA A 64 7.41 -22.45 -10.23
C ALA A 64 8.30 -23.43 -9.45
N ALA A 65 8.40 -23.29 -8.12
CA ALA A 65 9.16 -24.21 -7.27
C ALA A 65 8.57 -25.63 -7.26
N ILE A 66 7.24 -25.77 -7.17
CA ILE A 66 6.55 -27.06 -7.24
C ILE A 66 6.78 -27.75 -8.59
N GLU A 67 6.71 -26.99 -9.68
CA GLU A 67 6.94 -27.51 -11.03
C GLU A 67 8.39 -27.98 -11.23
N GLN A 68 9.37 -27.31 -10.63
CA GLN A 68 10.79 -27.64 -10.72
C GLN A 68 11.24 -28.78 -9.79
N ALA A 69 10.45 -29.14 -8.78
CA ALA A 69 10.80 -30.19 -7.82
C ALA A 69 11.09 -31.54 -8.50
N ALA A 70 12.19 -32.18 -8.10
CA ALA A 70 12.71 -33.40 -8.72
C ALA A 70 12.06 -34.70 -8.19
N ASP A 71 11.50 -34.64 -6.99
CA ASP A 71 10.88 -35.77 -6.30
C ASP A 71 9.72 -35.29 -5.41
N LYS A 72 8.99 -36.24 -4.84
CA LYS A 72 7.81 -35.97 -4.00
C LYS A 72 8.15 -35.19 -2.72
N GLU A 73 9.32 -35.44 -2.13
CA GLU A 73 9.75 -34.74 -0.92
C GLU A 73 10.01 -33.27 -1.22
N ALA A 74 10.70 -32.98 -2.31
CA ALA A 74 10.93 -31.64 -2.82
C ALA A 74 9.62 -30.92 -3.18
N VAL A 75 8.61 -31.62 -3.72
CA VAL A 75 7.28 -31.04 -3.98
C VAL A 75 6.61 -30.58 -2.69
N LEU A 76 6.63 -31.40 -1.64
CA LEU A 76 6.03 -31.06 -0.35
C LEU A 76 6.78 -29.92 0.33
N ALA A 77 8.12 -29.93 0.28
CA ALA A 77 8.93 -28.83 0.79
C ALA A 77 8.64 -27.51 0.06
N ALA A 78 8.53 -27.54 -1.28
CA ALA A 78 8.19 -26.37 -2.08
C ALA A 78 6.79 -25.82 -1.74
N LEU A 79 5.82 -26.70 -1.49
CA LEU A 79 4.48 -26.30 -1.05
C LEU A 79 4.51 -25.58 0.30
N GLU A 80 5.21 -26.13 1.30
CA GLU A 80 5.29 -25.50 2.62
C GLU A 80 6.02 -24.14 2.56
N THR A 81 7.14 -24.05 1.83
CA THR A 81 7.81 -22.76 1.60
C THR A 81 6.91 -21.73 0.90
N ALA A 82 6.09 -22.17 -0.06
CA ALA A 82 5.13 -21.28 -0.72
C ALA A 82 4.04 -20.78 0.25
N LYS A 83 3.56 -21.64 1.16
CA LYS A 83 2.59 -21.25 2.20
C LYS A 83 3.21 -20.24 3.19
N GLU A 84 4.43 -20.49 3.65
CA GLU A 84 5.17 -19.55 4.51
C GLU A 84 5.39 -18.18 3.83
N ALA A 85 5.66 -18.16 2.52
CA ALA A 85 5.78 -16.92 1.76
C ALA A 85 4.45 -16.15 1.68
N ILE A 86 3.34 -16.85 1.47
CA ILE A 86 1.98 -16.27 1.50
C ILE A 86 1.68 -15.70 2.88
N ASP A 87 1.96 -16.43 3.96
CA ASP A 87 1.79 -15.95 5.34
C ASP A 87 2.63 -14.70 5.62
N ALA A 88 3.86 -14.65 5.10
CA ALA A 88 4.72 -13.48 5.22
C ALA A 88 4.14 -12.25 4.48
N VAL A 89 3.54 -12.44 3.31
CA VAL A 89 2.83 -11.36 2.60
C VAL A 89 1.65 -10.86 3.44
N VAL A 90 0.80 -11.75 3.94
CA VAL A 90 -0.35 -11.37 4.78
C VAL A 90 0.10 -10.64 6.05
N ALA A 91 1.12 -11.16 6.74
CA ALA A 91 1.66 -10.55 7.94
C ALA A 91 2.28 -9.16 7.67
N ALA A 92 2.97 -8.99 6.54
CA ALA A 92 3.49 -7.69 6.12
C ALA A 92 2.37 -6.68 5.83
N GLY A 93 1.16 -7.15 5.53
CA GLY A 93 -0.01 -6.34 5.22
C GLY A 93 -0.77 -5.84 6.42
N CYS A 94 -0.62 -6.48 7.56
CA CYS A 94 -1.24 -6.05 8.80
C CYS A 94 -0.25 -5.21 9.62
N ALA A 95 0.42 -4.25 8.97
CA ALA A 95 1.40 -3.38 9.62
C ALA A 95 0.82 -2.62 10.83
N SER A 96 -0.52 -2.45 10.85
CA SER A 96 -1.26 -1.83 11.93
C SER A 96 -1.59 -2.76 13.11
N GLU A 97 -1.36 -4.08 13.03
CA GLU A 97 -1.63 -5.04 14.13
C GLU A 97 -0.93 -4.65 15.43
N ARG A 98 0.24 -4.02 15.33
CA ARG A 98 1.00 -3.53 16.49
C ARG A 98 0.29 -2.38 17.24
N PHE A 99 -0.73 -1.76 16.65
CA PHE A 99 -1.44 -0.62 17.20
C PHE A 99 -2.73 -1.04 17.89
N THR A 100 -2.82 -0.78 19.20
CA THR A 100 -3.97 -1.19 20.01
C THR A 100 -5.24 -0.37 19.75
N ASP A 101 -5.12 0.73 19.00
CA ASP A 101 -6.19 1.67 18.66
C ASP A 101 -6.62 1.60 17.18
N VAL A 102 -6.19 0.56 16.46
CA VAL A 102 -6.62 0.26 15.09
C VAL A 102 -7.33 -1.10 15.09
N ALA A 103 -8.65 -1.08 15.02
CA ALA A 103 -9.44 -2.32 14.99
C ALA A 103 -9.40 -2.95 13.59
N PRO A 104 -9.27 -4.30 13.47
CA PRO A 104 -9.23 -5.01 12.17
C PRO A 104 -10.42 -4.74 11.24
N ASP A 105 -11.58 -4.42 11.81
CA ASP A 105 -12.83 -4.12 11.10
C ASP A 105 -13.08 -2.63 10.89
N ALA A 106 -12.15 -1.75 11.31
CA ALA A 106 -12.28 -0.33 11.10
C ALA A 106 -12.18 0.03 9.61
N TRP A 107 -13.04 0.93 9.14
CA TRP A 107 -13.06 1.37 7.73
C TRP A 107 -11.72 1.95 7.23
N TYR A 108 -10.86 2.38 8.14
CA TYR A 108 -9.54 2.93 7.86
C TYR A 108 -8.38 1.94 8.03
N HIS A 109 -8.64 0.69 8.46
CA HIS A 109 -7.59 -0.29 8.76
C HIS A 109 -6.66 -0.50 7.55
N GLU A 110 -7.23 -0.89 6.41
CA GLU A 110 -6.48 -1.09 5.16
C GLU A 110 -5.69 0.15 4.75
N ALA A 111 -6.28 1.34 4.91
CA ALA A 111 -5.61 2.58 4.57
C ALA A 111 -4.42 2.88 5.49
N ILE A 112 -4.52 2.53 6.77
CA ILE A 112 -3.44 2.67 7.74
C ILE A 112 -2.32 1.68 7.42
N ASP A 113 -2.65 0.42 7.14
CA ASP A 113 -1.67 -0.57 6.69
C ASP A 113 -0.91 -0.10 5.46
N TYR A 114 -1.64 0.41 4.47
CA TYR A 114 -1.08 0.94 3.23
C TYR A 114 0.01 1.98 3.51
N VAL A 115 -0.32 3.02 4.28
CA VAL A 115 0.63 4.11 4.56
C VAL A 115 1.79 3.69 5.45
N LEU A 116 1.64 2.64 6.26
CA LEU A 116 2.73 2.10 7.09
C LEU A 116 3.71 1.27 6.26
N VAL A 117 3.20 0.37 5.41
CA VAL A 117 4.02 -0.48 4.53
C VAL A 117 4.84 0.37 3.58
N HIS A 118 4.28 1.47 3.08
CA HIS A 118 4.97 2.40 2.19
C HIS A 118 5.84 3.43 2.94
N GLY A 119 5.94 3.35 4.28
CA GLY A 119 6.75 4.28 5.08
C GLY A 119 6.27 5.73 5.08
N LEU A 120 5.02 5.97 4.67
CA LEU A 120 4.45 7.31 4.50
C LEU A 120 4.06 7.92 5.85
N MET A 121 3.44 7.11 6.71
CA MET A 121 3.03 7.51 8.06
C MET A 121 3.62 6.57 9.10
N GLU A 122 3.80 7.09 10.31
CA GLU A 122 4.25 6.32 11.48
C GLU A 122 3.23 6.48 12.62
N GLY A 123 3.25 5.54 13.56
CA GLY A 123 2.48 5.65 14.80
C GLY A 123 2.94 6.81 15.66
N THR A 124 2.06 7.31 16.52
CA THR A 124 2.42 8.30 17.55
C THR A 124 3.17 7.68 18.71
N SER A 125 3.16 6.35 18.82
CA SER A 125 3.99 5.56 19.72
C SER A 125 4.29 4.19 19.07
N ALA A 126 5.00 3.32 19.78
CA ALA A 126 5.22 1.94 19.34
C ALA A 126 3.90 1.15 19.15
N THR A 127 2.87 1.47 19.95
CA THR A 127 1.60 0.73 20.03
C THR A 127 0.35 1.59 19.80
N THR A 128 0.51 2.83 19.34
CA THR A 128 -0.61 3.76 19.09
C THR A 128 -0.44 4.46 17.75
N PHE A 129 -1.45 4.41 16.89
CA PHE A 129 -1.49 5.16 15.64
C PHE A 129 -2.18 6.53 15.77
N ALA A 130 -3.14 6.64 16.68
CA ALA A 130 -4.04 7.77 16.89
C ALA A 130 -4.88 8.12 15.63
N PRO A 131 -5.71 7.19 15.09
CA PRO A 131 -6.43 7.40 13.84
C PRO A 131 -7.34 8.63 13.87
N GLU A 132 -8.00 8.87 14.99
CA GLU A 132 -8.95 9.97 15.19
C GLU A 132 -8.29 11.31 15.54
N ALA A 133 -6.97 11.34 15.77
CA ALA A 133 -6.27 12.58 16.06
C ALA A 133 -6.20 13.47 14.83
N LYS A 134 -6.35 14.79 15.05
CA LYS A 134 -6.22 15.80 14.00
C LYS A 134 -4.79 15.85 13.49
N MET A 135 -4.64 15.92 12.17
CA MET A 135 -3.33 16.03 11.53
C MET A 135 -2.86 17.48 11.48
N THR A 136 -1.57 17.71 11.72
CA THR A 136 -0.94 19.03 11.55
C THR A 136 -0.41 19.23 10.13
N ARG A 137 -0.20 20.50 9.76
CA ARG A 137 0.37 20.88 8.45
C ARG A 137 1.78 20.33 8.27
N GLY A 138 2.60 20.35 9.32
CA GLY A 138 3.95 19.78 9.31
C GLY A 138 3.91 18.28 9.03
N GLN A 139 3.04 17.53 9.71
CA GLN A 139 2.90 16.09 9.47
C GLN A 139 2.47 15.80 8.02
N MET A 140 1.51 16.53 7.48
CA MET A 140 1.05 16.33 6.09
C MET A 140 2.17 16.51 5.08
N VAL A 141 3.00 17.54 5.26
CA VAL A 141 4.12 17.81 4.35
C VAL A 141 5.25 16.78 4.51
N THR A 142 5.51 16.31 5.73
CA THR A 142 6.45 15.21 5.97
C THR A 142 6.06 13.95 5.21
N VAL A 143 4.77 13.62 5.12
CA VAL A 143 4.31 12.47 4.32
C VAL A 143 4.72 12.64 2.85
N LEU A 144 4.44 13.81 2.25
CA LEU A 144 4.79 14.09 0.85
C LEU A 144 6.31 14.06 0.62
N TYR A 145 7.09 14.56 1.56
CA TYR A 145 8.54 14.53 1.49
C TYR A 145 9.09 13.09 1.51
N ARG A 146 8.51 12.21 2.33
CA ARG A 146 8.84 10.77 2.35
C ARG A 146 8.44 10.06 1.07
N MET A 147 7.30 10.43 0.46
CA MET A 147 6.89 9.90 -0.85
C MET A 147 7.94 10.18 -1.94
N GLU A 148 8.64 11.31 -1.85
CA GLU A 148 9.72 11.67 -2.76
C GLU A 148 11.10 11.13 -2.33
N GLN A 149 11.14 10.24 -1.33
CA GLN A 149 12.37 9.66 -0.77
C GLN A 149 13.29 10.71 -0.15
N GLU A 150 12.71 11.70 0.53
CA GLU A 150 13.43 12.71 1.31
C GLU A 150 14.54 13.42 0.52
N PRO A 151 14.21 14.09 -0.60
CA PRO A 151 15.22 14.71 -1.45
C PRO A 151 16.01 15.80 -0.72
N GLU A 152 17.21 16.08 -1.22
CA GLU A 152 18.08 17.14 -0.70
C GLU A 152 17.42 18.51 -0.77
N ILE A 153 17.63 19.33 0.27
CA ILE A 153 17.09 20.68 0.36
C ILE A 153 18.03 21.63 -0.36
N THR A 154 17.61 22.12 -1.52
CA THR A 154 18.40 23.06 -2.34
C THR A 154 18.14 24.52 -2.00
N GLN A 155 17.01 24.81 -1.35
CA GLN A 155 16.61 26.15 -0.94
C GLN A 155 15.78 26.09 0.34
N GLU A 156 16.17 26.89 1.33
CA GLU A 156 15.39 27.08 2.55
C GLU A 156 14.26 28.10 2.32
N SER A 157 13.13 27.88 2.99
CA SER A 157 12.01 28.81 3.04
C SER A 157 12.27 29.95 4.03
N THR A 158 11.58 31.07 3.86
CA THR A 158 11.67 32.25 4.74
C THR A 158 10.86 32.16 6.03
N PHE A 159 10.25 31.00 6.32
CA PHE A 159 9.40 30.81 7.50
C PHE A 159 10.22 30.86 8.79
N THR A 160 9.78 31.68 9.75
CA THR A 160 10.49 31.92 11.02
C THR A 160 10.00 31.02 12.15
N ASP A 161 8.92 30.26 11.93
CA ASP A 161 8.29 29.37 12.91
C ASP A 161 8.66 27.89 12.71
N LEU A 162 9.76 27.62 11.99
CA LEU A 162 10.35 26.30 11.85
C LEU A 162 11.43 26.12 12.92
N GLU A 163 11.16 25.29 13.91
CA GLU A 163 12.15 24.94 14.92
C GLU A 163 13.17 23.97 14.32
N ALA A 164 14.46 24.31 14.49
CA ALA A 164 15.57 23.55 13.92
C ALA A 164 15.63 22.11 14.45
N GLY A 165 15.90 21.16 13.56
CA GLY A 165 16.00 19.73 13.87
C GLY A 165 14.65 19.04 14.05
N ARG A 166 13.52 19.72 13.84
CA ARG A 166 12.20 19.09 13.90
C ARG A 166 11.93 18.26 12.65
N TYR A 167 11.20 17.16 12.82
CA TYR A 167 10.88 16.20 11.76
C TYR A 167 10.23 16.81 10.51
N TYR A 168 9.57 17.96 10.64
CA TYR A 168 8.91 18.66 9.53
C TYR A 168 9.80 19.72 8.85
N GLU A 169 10.91 20.13 9.43
CA GLU A 169 11.69 21.29 8.98
C GLU A 169 12.11 21.15 7.50
N LYS A 170 12.86 20.08 7.19
CA LYS A 170 13.32 19.78 5.82
C LYS A 170 12.14 19.63 4.86
N ALA A 171 11.12 18.89 5.28
CA ALA A 171 9.93 18.66 4.46
C ALA A 171 9.23 19.98 4.09
N VAL A 172 9.12 20.93 5.04
CA VAL A 172 8.52 22.24 4.80
C VAL A 172 9.36 23.07 3.83
N HIS A 173 10.69 23.10 4.00
CA HIS A 173 11.58 23.79 3.06
C HIS A 173 11.43 23.24 1.64
N TRP A 174 11.50 21.91 1.49
CA TRP A 174 11.33 21.25 0.20
C TRP A 174 9.97 21.57 -0.44
N ALA A 175 8.88 21.42 0.32
CA ALA A 175 7.55 21.62 -0.22
C ALA A 175 7.27 23.09 -0.56
N ALA A 176 7.84 24.04 0.19
CA ALA A 176 7.74 25.46 -0.12
C ALA A 176 8.53 25.82 -1.38
N ALA A 177 9.77 25.33 -1.50
CA ALA A 177 10.62 25.57 -2.67
C ALA A 177 10.00 25.03 -3.98
N ASN A 178 9.26 23.93 -3.89
CA ASN A 178 8.57 23.31 -5.04
C ASN A 178 7.13 23.81 -5.25
N GLY A 179 6.68 24.82 -4.48
CA GLY A 179 5.34 25.39 -4.63
C GLY A 179 4.19 24.47 -4.20
N ILE A 180 4.49 23.38 -3.49
CA ILE A 180 3.52 22.41 -2.99
C ILE A 180 2.72 23.02 -1.84
N VAL A 181 3.38 23.80 -0.99
CA VAL A 181 2.74 24.51 0.13
C VAL A 181 3.01 26.00 0.10
N GLN A 182 2.12 26.72 0.78
CA GLN A 182 2.23 28.16 1.05
C GLN A 182 2.06 28.38 2.55
N GLY A 183 2.71 29.41 3.08
CA GLY A 183 2.55 29.83 4.47
C GLY A 183 1.15 30.39 4.74
N ARG A 184 0.80 30.50 6.02
CA ARG A 184 -0.33 31.33 6.49
C ARG A 184 -0.04 32.82 6.26
N SER A 185 1.24 33.19 6.21
CA SER A 185 1.77 34.47 5.75
C SER A 185 3.16 34.24 5.13
N ASP A 186 3.81 35.31 4.66
CA ASP A 186 5.17 35.26 4.09
C ASP A 186 6.24 34.73 5.08
N ALA A 187 5.98 34.87 6.39
CA ALA A 187 6.91 34.49 7.45
C ALA A 187 6.43 33.31 8.32
N ILE A 188 5.18 32.87 8.20
CA ILE A 188 4.59 31.87 9.10
C ILE A 188 4.03 30.69 8.30
N PHE A 189 4.56 29.50 8.56
CA PHE A 189 4.06 28.26 7.98
C PHE A 189 2.92 27.62 8.78
N ASP A 190 2.99 27.73 10.12
CA ASP A 190 2.13 27.10 11.12
C ASP A 190 2.21 25.55 11.08
N PRO A 191 3.37 24.94 11.39
CA PRO A 191 3.56 23.48 11.26
C PRO A 191 2.72 22.66 12.25
N ASN A 192 2.35 23.25 13.39
CA ASN A 192 1.52 22.60 14.41
C ASN A 192 0.03 22.88 14.22
N GLY A 193 -0.34 23.81 13.33
CA GLY A 193 -1.72 24.09 12.97
C GLY A 193 -2.38 22.90 12.30
N PHE A 194 -3.64 22.65 12.66
CA PHE A 194 -4.41 21.56 12.08
C PHE A 194 -4.82 21.87 10.63
N VAL A 195 -4.80 20.83 9.80
CA VAL A 195 -5.17 20.90 8.39
C VAL A 195 -6.69 20.71 8.29
N THR A 196 -7.37 21.60 7.56
CA THR A 196 -8.78 21.38 7.19
C THR A 196 -8.88 20.50 5.95
N ARG A 197 -10.04 19.86 5.70
CA ARG A 197 -10.26 19.05 4.50
C ARG A 197 -9.97 19.82 3.20
N GLN A 198 -10.32 21.10 3.14
CA GLN A 198 -10.00 21.95 1.99
C GLN A 198 -8.49 22.27 1.87
N ASP A 199 -7.79 22.44 3.00
CA ASP A 199 -6.32 22.62 2.98
C ASP A 199 -5.64 21.35 2.45
N LEU A 200 -6.10 20.18 2.91
CA LEU A 200 -5.58 18.86 2.52
C LEU A 200 -5.67 18.67 1.00
N VAL A 201 -6.85 18.81 0.40
CA VAL A 201 -6.99 18.64 -1.06
C VAL A 201 -6.22 19.69 -1.84
N THR A 202 -6.09 20.91 -1.31
CA THR A 202 -5.33 21.98 -1.98
C THR A 202 -3.85 21.65 -2.03
N ILE A 203 -3.28 21.11 -0.95
CA ILE A 203 -1.87 20.70 -0.91
C ILE A 203 -1.64 19.52 -1.88
N LEU A 204 -2.53 18.51 -1.87
CA LEU A 204 -2.43 17.38 -2.81
C LEU A 204 -2.57 17.81 -4.27
N PHE A 205 -3.47 18.74 -4.57
CA PHE A 205 -3.63 19.27 -5.93
C PHE A 205 -2.35 19.96 -6.44
N ARG A 206 -1.68 20.74 -5.57
CA ARG A 206 -0.39 21.36 -5.91
C ARG A 206 0.72 20.34 -6.07
N TYR A 207 0.77 19.34 -5.18
CA TYR A 207 1.70 18.22 -5.29
C TYR A 207 1.51 17.45 -6.60
N ALA A 208 0.26 17.12 -6.96
CA ALA A 208 -0.05 16.49 -8.25
C ALA A 208 0.44 17.33 -9.43
N GLY A 209 0.26 18.64 -9.39
CA GLY A 209 0.81 19.57 -10.38
C GLY A 209 2.35 19.55 -10.42
N PHE A 210 3.01 19.51 -9.27
CA PHE A 210 4.48 19.36 -9.18
C PHE A 210 4.97 18.05 -9.82
N LYS A 211 4.23 16.95 -9.63
CA LYS A 211 4.54 15.65 -10.25
C LYS A 211 4.20 15.58 -11.74
N GLY A 212 3.48 16.57 -12.27
CA GLY A 212 3.00 16.56 -13.65
C GLY A 212 1.81 15.63 -13.88
N TYR A 213 1.09 15.24 -12.82
CA TYR A 213 -0.13 14.44 -12.93
C TYR A 213 -1.31 15.23 -13.51
N ASP A 214 -2.35 14.53 -13.98
CA ASP A 214 -3.54 15.17 -14.52
C ASP A 214 -4.34 15.88 -13.42
N VAL A 215 -4.24 17.22 -13.44
CA VAL A 215 -4.97 18.13 -12.58
C VAL A 215 -6.13 18.83 -13.30
N THR A 216 -6.61 18.27 -14.41
CA THR A 216 -7.67 18.87 -15.26
C THR A 216 -9.06 18.29 -15.01
N ALA A 217 -9.17 17.07 -14.47
CA ALA A 217 -10.46 16.48 -14.11
C ALA A 217 -11.27 17.38 -13.16
N ARG A 218 -12.56 17.58 -13.44
CA ARG A 218 -13.46 18.41 -12.65
C ARG A 218 -14.81 17.72 -12.52
N THR A 219 -15.47 17.94 -11.39
CA THR A 219 -16.87 17.58 -11.18
C THR A 219 -17.65 18.78 -10.65
N ASP A 220 -18.95 18.78 -10.89
CA ASP A 220 -19.84 19.78 -10.33
C ASP A 220 -20.05 19.51 -8.84
N LEU A 221 -19.78 20.53 -8.01
CA LEU A 221 -19.96 20.46 -6.56
C LEU A 221 -21.33 20.98 -6.10
N SER A 222 -22.20 21.42 -7.02
CA SER A 222 -23.51 21.99 -6.69
C SER A 222 -24.45 21.04 -5.92
N GLY A 223 -24.22 19.72 -6.05
CA GLY A 223 -24.93 18.70 -5.27
C GLY A 223 -24.59 18.68 -3.77
N TYR A 224 -23.49 19.34 -3.36
CA TYR A 224 -23.11 19.45 -1.95
C TYR A 224 -23.70 20.71 -1.32
N THR A 225 -24.51 20.51 -0.28
CA THR A 225 -25.24 21.58 0.42
C THR A 225 -24.33 22.62 1.08
N ASP A 226 -23.08 22.25 1.37
CA ASP A 226 -22.08 23.10 2.01
C ASP A 226 -20.98 23.58 1.06
N GLN A 227 -21.14 23.43 -0.25
CA GLN A 227 -20.13 23.91 -1.22
C GLN A 227 -19.80 25.40 -1.05
N ALA A 228 -20.77 26.22 -0.62
CA ALA A 228 -20.58 27.65 -0.39
C ALA A 228 -19.63 27.95 0.78
N LYS A 229 -19.28 26.95 1.61
CA LYS A 229 -18.27 27.08 2.66
C LYS A 229 -16.84 26.81 2.15
N LEU A 230 -16.67 26.37 0.91
CA LEU A 230 -15.35 26.23 0.30
C LEU A 230 -14.74 27.61 0.10
N SER A 231 -13.48 27.74 0.50
CA SER A 231 -12.69 28.91 0.16
C SER A 231 -12.40 28.90 -1.35
N GLY A 232 -12.40 30.08 -1.99
CA GLY A 232 -12.18 30.18 -3.44
C GLY A 232 -10.86 29.56 -3.93
N TYR A 233 -9.80 29.59 -3.10
CA TYR A 233 -8.53 28.95 -3.43
C TYR A 233 -8.63 27.41 -3.49
N ALA A 234 -9.60 26.81 -2.81
CA ALA A 234 -9.76 25.36 -2.69
C ALA A 234 -10.78 24.78 -3.67
N THR A 235 -11.58 25.61 -4.34
CA THR A 235 -12.68 25.16 -5.23
C THR A 235 -12.18 24.22 -6.32
N ASN A 236 -11.12 24.60 -7.04
CA ASN A 236 -10.55 23.77 -8.10
C ASN A 236 -9.96 22.46 -7.56
N ALA A 237 -9.24 22.54 -6.44
CA ALA A 237 -8.63 21.38 -5.80
C ALA A 237 -9.69 20.38 -5.29
N MET A 238 -10.76 20.88 -4.68
CA MET A 238 -11.85 20.03 -4.20
C MET A 238 -12.62 19.40 -5.37
N SER A 239 -12.93 20.16 -6.42
CA SER A 239 -13.60 19.63 -7.62
C SER A 239 -12.77 18.54 -8.30
N TRP A 240 -11.45 18.75 -8.40
CA TRP A 240 -10.53 17.73 -8.90
C TRP A 240 -10.47 16.49 -8.01
N ALA A 241 -10.31 16.67 -6.69
CA ALA A 241 -10.17 15.55 -5.76
C ALA A 241 -11.42 14.67 -5.73
N VAL A 242 -12.61 15.25 -5.85
CA VAL A 242 -13.86 14.49 -5.94
C VAL A 242 -13.99 13.80 -7.30
N ALA A 243 -13.62 14.47 -8.40
CA ALA A 243 -13.66 13.88 -9.74
C ALA A 243 -12.74 12.65 -9.88
N GLN A 244 -11.56 12.70 -9.26
CA GLN A 244 -10.59 11.61 -9.23
C GLN A 244 -10.89 10.55 -8.15
N GLY A 245 -11.96 10.71 -7.35
CA GLY A 245 -12.26 9.79 -6.25
C GLY A 245 -11.28 9.81 -5.08
N ILE A 246 -10.29 10.73 -5.08
CA ILE A 246 -9.30 10.93 -4.02
C ILE A 246 -9.97 11.30 -2.70
N VAL A 247 -11.03 12.12 -2.77
CA VAL A 247 -11.87 12.47 -1.62
C VAL A 247 -13.34 12.27 -1.97
N GLN A 248 -14.08 11.70 -1.03
CA GLN A 248 -15.54 11.63 -1.08
C GLN A 248 -16.15 12.60 -0.05
N GLY A 249 -17.41 13.00 -0.29
CA GLY A 249 -18.19 13.74 0.71
C GLY A 249 -18.30 12.96 2.02
N THR A 250 -18.37 13.66 3.15
CA THR A 250 -18.63 13.02 4.46
C THR A 250 -20.03 12.44 4.52
N THR A 251 -20.93 12.93 3.68
CA THR A 251 -22.20 12.31 3.31
C THR A 251 -22.40 12.48 1.80
N ALA A 252 -23.49 11.91 1.27
CA ALA A 252 -23.88 12.10 -0.13
C ALA A 252 -24.05 13.58 -0.54
N THR A 253 -24.28 14.49 0.42
CA THR A 253 -24.60 15.90 0.16
C THR A 253 -23.75 16.88 0.99
N THR A 254 -22.67 16.42 1.62
CA THR A 254 -21.82 17.26 2.49
C THR A 254 -20.34 16.98 2.24
N LEU A 255 -19.54 18.03 2.01
CA LEU A 255 -18.07 17.95 1.85
C LEU A 255 -17.32 18.18 3.16
N ALA A 256 -17.88 19.00 4.05
CA ALA A 256 -17.28 19.50 5.28
C ALA A 256 -15.91 20.19 5.07
N PRO A 257 -15.78 21.19 4.17
CA PRO A 257 -14.48 21.73 3.76
C PRO A 257 -13.65 22.33 4.91
N GLY A 258 -14.32 22.90 5.91
CA GLY A 258 -13.68 23.50 7.08
C GLY A 258 -13.45 22.54 8.26
N SER A 259 -13.85 21.26 8.18
CA SER A 259 -13.54 20.32 9.26
C SER A 259 -12.07 19.92 9.22
N TYR A 260 -11.49 19.69 10.40
CA TYR A 260 -10.11 19.22 10.51
C TYR A 260 -10.00 17.78 10.01
N ALA A 261 -8.96 17.52 9.21
CA ALA A 261 -8.63 16.19 8.73
C ALA A 261 -8.01 15.37 9.87
N ARG A 262 -8.47 14.13 10.00
CA ARG A 262 -7.94 13.13 10.94
C ARG A 262 -6.84 12.30 10.27
N ARG A 263 -5.99 11.66 11.08
CA ARG A 263 -4.90 10.80 10.60
C ARG A 263 -5.41 9.63 9.77
N CYS A 264 -6.53 9.00 10.16
CA CYS A 264 -7.15 7.93 9.39
C CYS A 264 -7.71 8.40 8.04
N GLU A 265 -8.32 9.59 8.00
CA GLU A 265 -8.81 10.19 6.76
C GLU A 265 -7.66 10.50 5.82
N LEU A 266 -6.55 11.02 6.34
CA LEU A 266 -5.37 11.29 5.53
C LEU A 266 -4.74 10.01 4.99
N ALA A 267 -4.67 8.93 5.79
CA ALA A 267 -4.21 7.63 5.33
C ALA A 267 -5.06 7.12 4.16
N LYS A 268 -6.40 7.23 4.28
CA LYS A 268 -7.33 6.86 3.21
C LYS A 268 -7.11 7.71 1.96
N VAL A 269 -6.99 9.02 2.12
CA VAL A 269 -6.77 9.92 0.97
C VAL A 269 -5.44 9.64 0.27
N PHE A 270 -4.36 9.39 1.00
CA PHE A 270 -3.07 9.04 0.37
C PHE A 270 -3.12 7.70 -0.35
N MET A 271 -3.77 6.70 0.23
CA MET A 271 -4.00 5.42 -0.44
C MET A 271 -4.77 5.61 -1.74
N GLU A 272 -5.88 6.36 -1.73
CA GLU A 272 -6.66 6.62 -2.95
C GLU A 272 -5.87 7.46 -3.97
N PHE A 273 -5.14 8.47 -3.51
CA PHE A 273 -4.30 9.29 -4.38
C PHE A 273 -3.24 8.46 -5.11
N LEU A 274 -2.57 7.56 -4.40
CA LEU A 274 -1.53 6.70 -4.96
C LEU A 274 -2.07 5.60 -5.88
N LYS A 275 -3.34 5.21 -5.76
CA LYS A 275 -4.00 4.31 -6.71
C LYS A 275 -4.35 4.97 -8.05
N GLN A 276 -4.45 6.29 -8.09
CA GLN A 276 -4.92 7.05 -9.26
C GLN A 276 -3.77 7.56 -10.16
N VAL A 277 -2.51 7.45 -9.72
CA VAL A 277 -1.34 8.06 -10.35
C VAL A 277 -0.35 7.03 -10.89
#